data_AF-A0A523XU98-F1
#
_entry.id   AF-A0A523XU98-F1
#
_cell.length_a   1.000
_cell.length_b   1.000
_cell.length_c   1.000
_cell.angle_alpha   90.00
_cell.angle_beta   90.00
_cell.angle_gamma   90.00
#
_symmetry.space_group_name_H-M   'P 1'
#
loop_
_entity.id
_entity.type
_entity.pdbx_description
1 polymer ?
#
loop_
_entity_poly.entity_id
_entity_poly.type
_entity_poly.pdbx_seq_one_letter_code
_entity_poly.pdbx_strand_id
1 'polypeptide(L)'
;MLGKKIQEALSKQLNAELYSSYLYLSMSAYFEARNLPGFANWMRVQTQEELTHAMKFYDFINERGGRVILEKIDGPPTDWDSPVAVFDHVYKHEQKVTGLI
;
A
#
# COMPACT_ATOMS: atom_id res chain seq x y z
N MET A 1 -15.30 18.40 13.20
CA MET A 1 -15.39 18.03 11.78
C MET A 1 -14.04 18.29 11.14
N LEU A 2 -13.51 17.34 10.34
CA LEU A 2 -12.23 17.53 9.64
C LEU A 2 -12.32 18.70 8.66
N GLY A 3 -11.25 19.50 8.58
CA GLY A 3 -11.13 20.50 7.53
C GLY A 3 -10.94 19.81 6.17
N LYS A 4 -11.52 20.37 5.10
CA LYS A 4 -11.51 19.79 3.74
C LYS A 4 -10.10 19.36 3.29
N LYS A 5 -9.09 20.23 3.47
CA LYS A 5 -7.69 19.94 3.10
C LYS A 5 -7.13 18.71 3.82
N ILE A 6 -7.42 18.55 5.12
CA ILE A 6 -6.92 17.42 5.90
C ILE A 6 -7.66 16.13 5.51
N GLN A 7 -8.98 16.21 5.31
CA GLN A 7 -9.74 15.04 4.86
C GLN A 7 -9.25 14.55 3.49
N GLU A 8 -9.01 15.45 2.54
CA GLU A 8 -8.45 15.09 1.23
C GLU A 8 -7.06 14.44 1.34
N ALA A 9 -6.18 14.95 2.21
CA ALA A 9 -4.86 14.36 2.43
C ALA A 9 -4.97 12.95 3.04
N LEU A 10 -5.81 12.76 4.05
CA LEU A 10 -6.02 11.45 4.69
C LEU A 10 -6.68 10.45 3.72
N SER A 11 -7.63 10.89 2.88
CA SER A 11 -8.24 10.03 1.87
C SER A 11 -7.22 9.59 0.80
N LYS A 12 -6.33 10.49 0.38
CA LYS A 12 -5.23 10.13 -0.53
C LYS A 12 -4.26 9.15 0.11
N GLN A 13 -3.92 9.35 1.39
CA GLN A 13 -3.04 8.42 2.10
C GLN A 13 -3.67 7.05 2.26
N LEU A 14 -4.95 6.99 2.66
CA LEU A 14 -5.73 5.75 2.70
C LEU A 14 -5.64 4.98 1.36
N ASN A 15 -5.84 5.67 0.23
CA ASN A 15 -5.76 5.01 -1.08
C ASN A 15 -4.33 4.59 -1.44
N ALA A 16 -3.32 5.35 -1.01
CA ALA A 16 -1.92 4.99 -1.18
C ALA A 16 -1.57 3.69 -0.43
N GLU A 17 -1.98 3.54 0.83
CA GLU A 17 -1.73 2.31 1.61
C GLU A 17 -2.47 1.10 1.03
N LEU A 18 -3.70 1.30 0.53
CA LEU A 18 -4.43 0.23 -0.18
C LEU A 18 -3.69 -0.20 -1.46
N TYR A 19 -3.11 0.74 -2.20
CA TYR A 19 -2.26 0.43 -3.34
C TYR A 19 -0.96 -0.26 -2.92
N SER A 20 -0.31 0.18 -1.83
CA SER A 20 0.90 -0.46 -1.26
C SER A 20 0.62 -1.94 -0.95
N SER A 21 -0.50 -2.24 -0.29
CA SER A 21 -0.93 -3.61 -0.03
C SER A 21 -1.09 -4.41 -1.33
N TYR A 22 -1.75 -3.84 -2.34
CA TYR A 22 -1.98 -4.56 -3.60
C TYR A 22 -0.66 -4.79 -4.37
N LEU A 23 0.25 -3.82 -4.34
CA LEU A 23 1.60 -3.92 -4.91
C LEU A 23 2.38 -5.06 -4.26
N TYR A 24 2.40 -5.14 -2.93
CA TYR A 24 3.09 -6.20 -2.20
C TYR A 24 2.46 -7.57 -2.43
N LEU A 25 1.14 -7.64 -2.60
CA LEU A 25 0.49 -8.90 -3.00
C LEU A 25 0.93 -9.35 -4.41
N SER A 26 1.11 -8.41 -5.35
CA SER A 26 1.64 -8.71 -6.69
C SER A 26 3.10 -9.18 -6.63
N MET A 27 3.93 -8.53 -5.82
CA MET A 27 5.31 -8.96 -5.58
C MET A 27 5.37 -10.35 -4.94
N SER A 28 4.45 -10.67 -4.01
CA SER A 28 4.31 -12.02 -3.47
C SER A 28 4.02 -13.02 -4.58
N ALA A 29 3.06 -12.74 -5.47
CA ALA A 29 2.71 -13.64 -6.58
C ALA A 29 3.89 -13.85 -7.54
N TYR A 30 4.67 -12.80 -7.82
CA TYR A 30 5.90 -12.87 -8.60
C TYR A 30 6.94 -13.83 -7.98
N PHE A 31 7.13 -13.78 -6.65
CA PHE A 31 8.07 -14.65 -5.95
C PHE A 31 7.56 -16.09 -5.86
N GLU A 32 6.26 -16.32 -5.67
CA GLU A 32 5.65 -17.65 -5.70
C GLU A 32 5.90 -18.33 -7.05
N ALA A 33 5.66 -17.61 -8.15
CA ALA A 33 5.88 -18.13 -9.51
C ALA A 33 7.35 -18.51 -9.79
N ARG A 34 8.30 -18.02 -8.98
CA ARG A 34 9.74 -18.27 -9.10
C ARG A 34 10.27 -19.25 -8.05
N ASN A 35 9.39 -19.92 -7.29
CA ASN A 35 9.76 -20.83 -6.19
C ASN A 35 10.64 -20.15 -5.13
N LEU A 36 10.33 -18.90 -4.77
CA LEU A 36 11.04 -18.11 -3.76
C LEU A 36 10.15 -17.85 -2.53
N PRO A 37 9.78 -18.90 -1.75
CA PRO A 37 8.72 -18.82 -0.75
C PRO A 37 9.04 -17.90 0.44
N GLY A 38 10.33 -17.73 0.78
CA GLY A 38 10.72 -16.80 1.86
C GLY A 38 10.40 -15.34 1.52
N PHE A 39 10.69 -14.93 0.28
CA PHE A 39 10.37 -13.59 -0.22
C PHE A 39 8.87 -13.42 -0.41
N ALA A 40 8.18 -14.43 -0.94
CA ALA A 40 6.73 -14.41 -1.06
C ALA A 40 6.05 -14.22 0.31
N ASN A 41 6.46 -14.98 1.33
CA ASN A 41 5.92 -14.84 2.67
C ASN A 41 6.18 -13.45 3.26
N TRP A 42 7.39 -12.90 3.11
CA TRP A 42 7.68 -11.54 3.57
C TRP A 42 6.73 -10.52 2.93
N MET A 43 6.52 -10.59 1.61
CA MET A 43 5.58 -9.73 0.90
C MET A 43 4.13 -9.90 1.36
N ARG A 44 3.69 -11.13 1.70
CA ARG A 44 2.37 -11.35 2.29
C ARG A 44 2.22 -10.70 3.66
N VAL A 45 3.26 -10.71 4.49
CA VAL A 45 3.26 -10.03 5.78
C VAL A 45 3.13 -8.52 5.56
N GLN A 46 3.94 -7.95 4.66
CA GLN A 46 3.85 -6.51 4.32
C GLN A 46 2.49 -6.12 3.73
N THR A 47 1.89 -6.99 2.89
CA THR A 47 0.52 -6.79 2.37
C THR A 47 -0.48 -6.55 3.50
N GLN A 48 -0.37 -7.29 4.60
CA GLN A 48 -1.25 -7.16 5.76
C GLN A 48 -0.91 -5.95 6.64
N GLU A 49 0.37 -5.61 6.76
CA GLU A 49 0.80 -4.38 7.45
C GLU A 49 0.23 -3.14 6.75
N GLU A 50 0.28 -3.07 5.42
CA GLU A 50 -0.28 -1.94 4.68
C GLU A 50 -1.81 -1.86 4.73
N LEU A 51 -2.51 -3.00 4.75
CA LEU A 51 -3.95 -2.98 5.05
C LEU A 51 -4.22 -2.45 6.46
N THR A 52 -3.38 -2.78 7.43
CA THR A 52 -3.49 -2.24 8.79
C THR A 52 -3.25 -0.74 8.81
N HIS A 53 -2.29 -0.22 8.04
CA HIS A 53 -2.07 1.22 7.88
C HIS A 53 -3.28 1.89 7.25
N ALA A 54 -3.80 1.36 6.14
CA ALA A 54 -5.00 1.84 5.47
C ALA A 54 -6.19 1.93 6.46
N MET A 55 -6.43 0.89 7.25
CA MET A 55 -7.57 0.88 8.19
C MET A 55 -7.43 1.90 9.31
N LYS A 56 -6.21 2.22 9.77
CA LYS A 56 -6.01 3.32 10.71
C LYS A 56 -6.47 4.67 10.14
N PHE A 57 -6.17 4.95 8.88
CA PHE A 57 -6.66 6.17 8.21
C PHE A 57 -8.17 6.14 8.00
N TYR A 58 -8.70 5.00 7.56
CA TYR A 58 -10.13 4.80 7.37
C TYR A 58 -10.92 5.11 8.65
N ASP A 59 -10.53 4.49 9.75
CA ASP A 59 -11.20 4.63 11.05
C ASP A 59 -11.07 6.05 11.56
N PHE A 60 -9.87 6.63 11.51
CA PHE A 60 -9.63 7.99 11.96
C PHE A 60 -10.48 9.03 11.20
N ILE A 61 -10.63 8.89 9.88
CA ILE A 61 -11.49 9.79 9.09
C ILE A 61 -12.93 9.76 9.62
N ASN A 62 -13.46 8.56 9.88
CA ASN A 62 -14.84 8.39 10.36
C ASN A 62 -14.99 8.89 11.80
N GLU A 63 -14.04 8.59 12.69
CA GLU A 63 -14.04 9.05 14.09
C GLU A 63 -14.06 10.58 14.23
N ARG A 64 -13.45 11.29 13.27
CA ARG A 64 -13.42 12.76 13.26
C ARG A 64 -14.61 13.40 12.54
N GLY A 65 -15.62 12.60 12.21
CA GLY A 65 -16.85 13.01 11.55
C GLY A 65 -16.69 13.32 10.06
N GLY A 66 -15.64 12.78 9.43
CA GLY A 66 -15.50 12.74 7.98
C GLY A 66 -16.28 11.55 7.38
N ARG A 67 -16.28 11.46 6.05
CA ARG A 67 -16.80 10.30 5.32
C ARG A 67 -15.70 9.77 4.41
N VAL A 68 -15.38 8.49 4.57
CA VAL A 68 -14.47 7.81 3.65
C VAL A 68 -15.13 7.64 2.28
N ILE A 69 -14.40 8.01 1.23
CA ILE A 69 -14.72 7.71 -0.15
C ILE A 69 -13.52 6.94 -0.69
N LEU A 70 -13.72 5.66 -1.01
CA LEU A 70 -12.67 4.83 -1.59
C LEU A 70 -12.54 5.18 -3.08
N GLU A 71 -11.30 5.35 -3.52
CA GLU A 71 -10.97 5.69 -4.90
C GLU A 71 -10.57 4.44 -5.69
N LYS A 72 -10.33 4.63 -6.99
CA LYS A 72 -9.80 3.58 -7.83
C LYS A 72 -8.40 3.19 -7.36
N ILE A 73 -8.14 1.89 -7.30
CA ILE A 73 -6.80 1.33 -7.14
C ILE A 73 -6.37 0.79 -8.51
N ASP A 74 -5.29 1.33 -9.06
CA ASP A 74 -4.73 0.84 -10.31
C ASP A 74 -4.00 -0.50 -10.10
N GLY A 75 -3.95 -1.32 -11.15
CA GLY A 75 -3.23 -2.60 -11.10
C GLY A 75 -1.72 -2.37 -10.94
N PRO A 76 -1.05 -3.06 -10.00
CA PRO A 76 0.40 -2.98 -9.87
C PRO A 76 1.12 -3.72 -10.99
N PRO A 77 2.43 -3.49 -11.18
CA PRO A 77 3.25 -4.34 -12.03
C PRO A 77 3.21 -5.80 -11.59
N THR A 78 3.41 -6.72 -12.53
CA THR A 78 3.34 -8.17 -12.29
C THR A 78 4.66 -8.90 -12.57
N ASP A 79 5.66 -8.20 -13.12
CA ASP A 79 6.96 -8.79 -13.43
C ASP A 79 8.11 -7.81 -13.15
N TRP A 80 9.27 -8.37 -12.83
CA TRP A 80 10.50 -7.67 -12.45
C TRP A 80 11.72 -8.44 -12.95
N ASP A 81 12.81 -7.73 -13.23
CA ASP A 81 14.03 -8.34 -13.79
C ASP A 81 14.75 -9.29 -12.80
N SER A 82 14.64 -9.01 -11.50
CA SER A 82 15.27 -9.81 -10.45
C SER A 82 14.64 -9.58 -9.08
N PRO A 83 14.89 -10.45 -8.09
CA PRO A 83 14.52 -10.19 -6.70
C PRO A 83 15.05 -8.85 -6.17
N VAL A 84 16.27 -8.46 -6.55
CA VAL A 84 16.86 -7.16 -6.14
C VAL A 84 16.03 -6.01 -6.70
N ALA A 85 15.60 -6.09 -7.97
CA ALA A 85 14.75 -5.07 -8.58
C ALA A 85 13.39 -4.92 -7.87
N VAL A 86 12.86 -6.01 -7.30
CA VAL A 86 11.65 -5.94 -6.47
C VAL A 86 11.91 -5.12 -5.20
N PHE A 87 12.99 -5.40 -4.46
CA PHE A 87 13.30 -4.67 -3.23
C PHE A 87 13.72 -3.21 -3.47
N ASP A 88 14.39 -2.91 -4.58
CA ASP A 88 14.63 -1.53 -5.00
C ASP A 88 13.32 -0.79 -5.27
N HIS A 89 12.32 -1.48 -5.85
CA HIS A 89 10.99 -0.92 -6.05
C HIS A 89 10.28 -0.70 -4.70
N VAL A 90 10.29 -1.68 -3.79
CA VAL A 90 9.76 -1.54 -2.43
C VAL A 90 10.36 -0.30 -1.75
N TYR A 91 11.70 -0.17 -1.75
CA TYR A 91 12.37 0.95 -1.11
C TYR A 91 11.95 2.31 -1.67
N LYS A 92 11.92 2.45 -3.00
CA LYS A 92 11.47 3.69 -3.66
C LYS A 92 10.00 3.97 -3.40
N HIS A 93 9.16 2.94 -3.34
CA HIS A 93 7.74 3.05 -3.04
C HIS A 93 7.52 3.54 -1.60
N GLU A 94 8.21 2.97 -0.62
CA GLU A 94 8.15 3.41 0.78
C GLU A 94 8.63 4.85 0.98
N GLN A 95 9.71 5.25 0.28
CA GLN A 95 10.16 6.65 0.28
C GLN A 95 9.10 7.60 -0.29
N LYS A 96 8.39 7.17 -1.35
CA LYS A 96 7.28 7.93 -1.92
C LYS A 96 6.14 8.06 -0.90
N VAL A 97 5.70 6.96 -0.30
CA VAL A 97 4.62 6.95 0.71
C VAL A 97 4.97 7.86 1.89
N THR A 98 6.22 7.80 2.36
CA THR A 98 6.74 8.67 3.44
C THR A 98 6.62 10.16 3.10
N GLY A 99 6.71 10.54 1.83
CA GLY A 99 6.65 11.94 1.38
C GLY A 99 5.25 12.45 1.02
N LEU A 100 4.18 11.65 1.16
CA LEU A 100 2.83 12.03 0.74
C LEU A 100 2.11 12.99 1.69
N ILE A 101 2.60 13.15 2.93
CA ILE A 101 1.95 13.93 3.99
C ILE A 101 2.95 14.75 4.81
#